data_AF-A0A970D1W4-F1
#
_entry.id   AF-A0A970D1W4-F1
#
_cell.length_a   1.000
_cell.length_b   1.000
_cell.length_c   1.000
_cell.angle_alpha   90.00
_cell.angle_beta   90.00
_cell.angle_gamma   90.00
#
_symmetry.space_group_name_H-M   'P 1'
#
loop_
_entity.id
_entity.type
_entity.pdbx_description
1 polymer ?
#
loop_
_entity_poly.entity_id
_entity_poly.type
_entity_poly.pdbx_seq_one_letter_code
_entity_poly.pdbx_strand_id
1 'polypeptide(L)'
;MELLLDNLRNAFFKGKHGKTRDVALPDKHLLVQVVATLSVALLAGRAAFAYSIEPVAIALITVLLMRSKANIYTLPFILIGMLSVRGTSYAYLGDLAAFFVCAVLFLLPVIRKFPLALRALAASAVMVSVKVLYYLWAGLLFLYDGMTMAVDLLILLAFIYVFWLFFHVLSKGIGAGRNSLETVMVFSIIVLLSVGGLAVMQISSVSVLHVMAFLIALAIGYGMGPAEGGLVGIICGFLIMLMTYDTPALAGILGSCGAISGLFRGKHRLVVGICYVGLALAFGMLKGFPELYISIYAPVAAAAIFVLVPRRIMDQFVKLLSLLRQDDNYYELMAKRKVKEQVKEYADLFERLALCSGSVAADGYHPARDVMTQQFKGMAKSLNKIATDLSTEHQPLRVMKKRYDLQIATATYAKEGKISGDSCLCTPIDNVNFLIALSDGMGQGLRAAEESNLTVNTLYNLMKAGF
;
A
#
# COMPACT_ATOMS: atom_id res chain seq x y z
N MET A 1 17.58 -17.48 -3.15
CA MET A 1 16.89 -18.74 -3.49
C MET A 1 17.89 -19.89 -3.66
N GLU A 2 18.95 -19.73 -4.48
CA GLU A 2 20.00 -20.76 -4.66
C GLU A 2 20.67 -21.19 -3.34
N LEU A 3 21.13 -20.26 -2.50
CA LEU A 3 21.69 -20.57 -1.17
C LEU A 3 20.72 -21.33 -0.25
N LEU A 4 19.45 -21.00 -0.33
CA LEU A 4 18.41 -21.58 0.51
C LEU A 4 18.08 -23.01 0.11
N LEU A 5 18.06 -23.24 -1.21
CA LEU A 5 17.79 -24.54 -1.80
C LEU A 5 19.02 -25.43 -1.79
N ASP A 6 20.24 -24.90 -1.88
CA ASP A 6 21.45 -25.67 -1.60
C ASP A 6 21.49 -26.11 -0.14
N ASN A 7 21.01 -25.28 0.80
CA ASN A 7 20.89 -25.67 2.20
C ASN A 7 19.79 -26.73 2.42
N LEU A 8 18.62 -26.61 1.77
CA LEU A 8 17.57 -27.64 1.85
C LEU A 8 17.96 -28.94 1.13
N ARG A 9 18.61 -28.86 -0.05
CA ARG A 9 19.14 -30.03 -0.76
C ARG A 9 20.22 -30.72 0.07
N ASN A 10 21.11 -29.96 0.71
CA ASN A 10 22.10 -30.52 1.62
C ASN A 10 21.45 -31.14 2.87
N ALA A 11 20.38 -30.55 3.41
CA ALA A 11 19.64 -31.11 4.54
C ALA A 11 18.91 -32.43 4.20
N PHE A 12 18.31 -32.53 3.01
CA PHE A 12 17.60 -33.74 2.58
C PHE A 12 18.52 -34.85 2.04
N PHE A 13 19.64 -34.52 1.39
CA PHE A 13 20.51 -35.52 0.76
C PHE A 13 21.75 -35.92 1.59
N LYS A 14 22.18 -35.14 2.61
CA LYS A 14 23.32 -35.52 3.47
C LYS A 14 22.89 -36.24 4.74
N GLY A 15 22.25 -37.39 4.57
CA GLY A 15 22.11 -38.39 5.64
C GLY A 15 23.35 -39.24 5.89
N LYS A 16 24.49 -39.05 5.19
CA LYS A 16 25.60 -40.03 5.28
C LYS A 16 27.05 -39.58 5.39
N HIS A 17 27.45 -38.31 5.29
CA HIS A 17 28.84 -37.93 5.67
C HIS A 17 28.97 -36.52 6.22
N GLY A 18 29.75 -36.44 7.30
CA GLY A 18 29.81 -35.35 8.26
C GLY A 18 30.36 -34.03 7.74
N LYS A 19 29.62 -32.98 8.09
CA LYS A 19 30.05 -31.69 8.64
C LYS A 19 28.80 -30.82 8.69
N THR A 20 28.24 -30.63 9.88
CA THR A 20 27.16 -29.68 10.14
C THR A 20 27.71 -28.27 9.94
N ARG A 21 27.53 -27.72 8.73
CA ARG A 21 27.55 -26.27 8.56
C ARG A 21 26.25 -25.77 9.15
N ASP A 22 26.34 -24.85 10.10
CA ASP A 22 25.18 -24.14 10.65
C ASP A 22 24.33 -23.61 9.49
N VAL A 23 23.17 -24.22 9.29
CA VAL A 23 22.19 -23.77 8.32
C VAL A 23 21.57 -22.52 8.92
N ALA A 24 22.16 -21.36 8.60
CA ALA A 24 21.55 -20.08 8.91
C ALA A 24 20.13 -20.08 8.34
N LEU A 25 19.15 -19.92 9.23
CA LEU A 25 17.74 -19.80 8.87
C LEU A 25 17.63 -18.72 7.79
N PRO A 26 16.86 -18.98 6.72
CA PRO A 26 16.66 -17.97 5.69
C PRO A 26 16.05 -16.70 6.25
N ASP A 27 16.49 -15.56 5.72
CA ASP A 27 15.85 -14.27 5.98
C ASP A 27 14.33 -14.40 5.82
N LYS A 28 13.58 -13.93 6.82
CA LYS A 28 12.11 -14.00 6.85
C LYS A 28 11.49 -13.43 5.57
N HIS A 29 12.10 -12.40 4.98
CA HIS A 29 11.67 -11.80 3.72
C HIS A 29 11.78 -12.76 2.52
N LEU A 30 12.83 -13.57 2.45
CA LEU A 30 13.05 -14.50 1.35
C LEU A 30 12.06 -15.67 1.42
N LEU A 31 11.75 -16.14 2.63
CA LEU A 31 10.76 -17.19 2.85
C LEU A 31 9.35 -16.72 2.44
N VAL A 32 8.97 -15.48 2.81
CA VAL A 32 7.69 -14.88 2.38
C VAL A 32 7.60 -14.77 0.85
N GLN A 33 8.68 -14.33 0.19
CA GLN A 33 8.70 -14.27 -1.27
C GLN A 33 8.52 -15.64 -1.92
N VAL A 34 9.19 -16.68 -1.41
CA VAL A 34 9.07 -18.04 -1.94
C VAL A 34 7.64 -18.55 -1.77
N VAL A 35 7.06 -18.42 -0.59
CA VAL A 35 5.67 -18.82 -0.34
C VAL A 35 4.71 -18.08 -1.26
N ALA A 36 4.87 -16.77 -1.43
CA ALA A 36 4.06 -15.97 -2.34
C ALA A 36 4.21 -16.42 -3.81
N THR A 37 5.43 -16.74 -4.26
CA THR A 37 5.65 -17.24 -5.62
C THR A 37 4.99 -18.60 -5.86
N LEU A 38 5.03 -19.50 -4.87
CA LEU A 38 4.41 -20.83 -4.96
C LEU A 38 2.88 -20.75 -4.90
N SER A 39 2.33 -19.86 -4.07
CA SER A 39 0.87 -19.67 -3.99
C SER A 39 0.32 -19.07 -5.29
N VAL A 40 1.00 -18.06 -5.84
CA VAL A 40 0.63 -17.49 -7.15
C VAL A 40 0.76 -18.54 -8.24
N ALA A 41 1.80 -19.38 -8.21
CA ALA A 41 1.97 -20.43 -9.20
C ALA A 41 0.84 -21.46 -9.21
N LEU A 42 0.38 -21.89 -8.03
CA LEU A 42 -0.75 -22.81 -7.90
C LEU A 42 -2.07 -22.16 -8.35
N LEU A 43 -2.37 -20.95 -7.85
CA LEU A 43 -3.67 -20.31 -8.09
C LEU A 43 -3.78 -19.75 -9.51
N ALA A 44 -2.74 -19.11 -10.04
CA ALA A 44 -2.74 -18.62 -11.41
C ALA A 44 -2.73 -19.78 -12.42
N GLY A 45 -2.13 -20.92 -12.07
CA GLY A 45 -2.22 -22.14 -12.89
C GLY A 45 -3.63 -22.73 -12.97
N ARG A 46 -4.56 -22.34 -12.08
CA ARG A 46 -5.98 -22.74 -12.11
C ARG A 46 -6.85 -21.76 -12.90
N ALA A 47 -6.30 -20.62 -13.33
CA ALA A 47 -7.09 -19.56 -13.93
C ALA A 47 -7.32 -19.83 -15.43
N ALA A 48 -8.57 -20.12 -15.80
CA ALA A 48 -8.98 -20.40 -17.17
C ALA A 48 -9.82 -19.25 -17.74
N PHE A 49 -9.64 -18.95 -19.03
CA PHE A 49 -10.31 -17.85 -19.73
C PHE A 49 -11.06 -18.33 -20.97
N ALA A 50 -12.07 -17.56 -21.38
CA ALA A 50 -12.64 -17.55 -22.74
C ALA A 50 -12.76 -18.93 -23.42
N TYR A 51 -13.63 -19.77 -22.87
CA TYR A 51 -14.10 -21.09 -23.33
C TYR A 51 -13.16 -22.27 -23.13
N SER A 52 -11.88 -22.07 -22.76
CA SER A 52 -10.90 -23.05 -22.19
C SER A 52 -9.45 -22.75 -22.59
N ILE A 53 -9.11 -21.47 -22.69
CA ILE A 53 -7.75 -21.05 -22.98
C ILE A 53 -7.06 -20.85 -21.62
N GLU A 54 -5.93 -21.51 -21.44
CA GLU A 54 -5.10 -21.38 -20.22
C GLU A 54 -3.74 -20.73 -20.53
N PRO A 55 -3.70 -19.50 -21.06
CA PRO A 55 -2.44 -18.87 -21.48
C PRO A 55 -1.61 -18.40 -20.27
N VAL A 56 -2.24 -18.32 -19.10
CA VAL A 56 -1.63 -17.81 -17.87
C VAL A 56 -0.54 -18.72 -17.34
N ALA A 57 -0.70 -20.04 -17.43
CA ALA A 57 0.34 -20.99 -17.02
C ALA A 57 1.60 -20.85 -17.89
N ILE A 58 1.41 -20.71 -19.21
CA ILE A 58 2.49 -20.51 -20.20
C ILE A 58 3.18 -19.16 -19.98
N ALA A 59 2.41 -18.10 -19.76
CA ALA A 59 2.95 -16.77 -19.44
C ALA A 59 3.80 -16.81 -18.17
N LEU A 60 3.29 -17.46 -17.12
CA LEU A 60 3.93 -17.55 -15.81
C LEU A 60 5.27 -18.31 -15.88
N ILE A 61 5.30 -19.48 -16.51
CA ILE A 61 6.54 -20.28 -16.61
C ILE A 61 7.62 -19.57 -17.43
N THR A 62 7.22 -18.84 -18.48
CA THR A 62 8.13 -18.05 -19.32
C THR A 62 8.88 -17.00 -18.51
N VAL A 63 8.18 -16.29 -17.63
CA VAL A 63 8.77 -15.26 -16.75
C VAL A 63 9.58 -15.88 -15.61
N LEU A 64 9.07 -16.94 -14.98
CA LEU A 64 9.74 -17.58 -13.86
C LEU A 64 11.09 -18.19 -14.27
N LEU A 65 11.15 -18.92 -15.38
CA LEU A 65 12.40 -19.51 -15.89
C LEU A 65 13.37 -18.47 -16.48
N MET A 66 12.94 -17.23 -16.69
CA MET A 66 13.83 -16.12 -17.05
C MET A 66 14.69 -15.66 -15.88
N ARG A 67 14.15 -15.69 -14.66
CA ARG A 67 14.83 -15.12 -13.49
C ARG A 67 15.85 -16.03 -12.86
N SER A 68 15.54 -17.30 -12.66
CA SER A 68 16.44 -18.24 -11.98
C SER A 68 16.15 -19.67 -12.38
N LYS A 69 17.19 -20.52 -12.43
CA LYS A 69 17.07 -21.97 -12.61
C LYS A 69 16.29 -22.61 -11.46
N ALA A 70 16.38 -22.05 -10.27
CA ALA A 70 15.69 -22.54 -9.09
C ALA A 70 14.17 -22.40 -9.20
N ASN A 71 13.65 -21.54 -10.08
CA ASN A 71 12.21 -21.44 -10.30
C ASN A 71 11.62 -22.68 -11.01
N ILE A 72 12.45 -23.65 -11.42
CA ILE A 72 11.97 -24.95 -11.90
C ILE A 72 11.09 -25.66 -10.86
N TYR A 73 11.30 -25.42 -9.55
CA TYR A 73 10.48 -26.01 -8.49
C TYR A 73 9.03 -25.50 -8.47
N THR A 74 8.70 -24.45 -9.25
CA THR A 74 7.33 -23.97 -9.41
C THR A 74 6.51 -24.79 -10.40
N LEU A 75 7.15 -25.54 -11.31
CA LEU A 75 6.49 -26.41 -12.30
C LEU A 75 5.44 -27.35 -11.70
N PRO A 76 5.74 -28.16 -10.67
CA PRO A 76 4.75 -29.07 -10.10
C PRO A 76 3.54 -28.32 -9.53
N PHE A 77 3.71 -27.11 -8.99
CA PHE A 77 2.59 -26.31 -8.47
C PHE A 77 1.69 -25.77 -9.57
N ILE A 78 2.27 -25.27 -10.66
CA ILE A 78 1.51 -24.84 -11.83
C ILE A 78 0.76 -26.04 -12.43
N LEU A 79 1.43 -27.18 -12.54
CA LEU A 79 0.84 -28.43 -13.06
C LEU A 79 -0.31 -28.92 -12.18
N ILE A 80 -0.15 -28.94 -10.85
CA ILE A 80 -1.24 -29.28 -9.91
C ILE A 80 -2.39 -28.29 -10.07
N GLY A 81 -2.10 -27.01 -10.29
CA GLY A 81 -3.10 -25.99 -10.58
C GLY A 81 -3.92 -26.33 -11.82
N MET A 82 -3.25 -26.47 -12.97
CA MET A 82 -3.88 -26.81 -14.24
C MET A 82 -4.69 -28.12 -14.13
N LEU A 83 -4.12 -29.16 -13.50
CA LEU A 83 -4.78 -30.46 -13.37
C LEU A 83 -5.98 -30.44 -12.43
N SER A 84 -6.01 -29.53 -11.46
CA SER A 84 -7.09 -29.50 -10.47
C SER A 84 -8.37 -28.82 -10.99
N VAL A 85 -8.31 -28.17 -12.15
CA VAL A 85 -9.49 -27.63 -12.86
C VAL A 85 -9.97 -28.62 -13.93
N ARG A 86 -9.51 -29.89 -13.89
CA ARG A 86 -9.92 -31.00 -14.78
C ARG A 86 -11.44 -31.06 -14.94
N GLY A 87 -11.94 -30.33 -15.93
CA GLY A 87 -13.36 -30.13 -16.14
C GLY A 87 -13.57 -29.27 -17.37
N THR A 88 -14.12 -29.92 -18.41
CA THR A 88 -15.06 -29.35 -19.41
C THR A 88 -14.57 -28.79 -20.76
N SER A 89 -13.37 -29.08 -21.27
CA SER A 89 -13.12 -28.84 -22.72
C SER A 89 -11.97 -29.65 -23.35
N TYR A 90 -12.14 -29.96 -24.63
CA TYR A 90 -11.14 -30.60 -25.49
C TYR A 90 -9.86 -29.77 -25.66
N ALA A 91 -9.90 -28.46 -25.37
CA ALA A 91 -8.78 -27.54 -25.56
C ALA A 91 -7.61 -27.72 -24.56
N TYR A 92 -7.90 -28.24 -23.36
CA TYR A 92 -6.97 -28.28 -22.23
C TYR A 92 -5.65 -29.02 -22.51
N LEU A 93 -5.72 -30.13 -23.27
CA LEU A 93 -4.53 -30.94 -23.56
C LEU A 93 -3.52 -30.20 -24.45
N GLY A 94 -3.98 -29.33 -25.34
CA GLY A 94 -3.12 -28.50 -26.18
C GLY A 94 -2.33 -27.50 -25.36
N ASP A 95 -2.98 -26.81 -24.42
CA ASP A 95 -2.34 -25.86 -23.51
C ASP A 95 -1.37 -26.54 -22.54
N LEU A 96 -1.74 -27.72 -22.03
CA LEU A 96 -0.86 -28.54 -21.20
C LEU A 96 0.40 -28.99 -21.96
N ALA A 97 0.24 -29.46 -23.20
CA ALA A 97 1.37 -29.83 -24.06
C ALA A 97 2.27 -28.62 -24.35
N ALA A 98 1.67 -27.47 -24.69
CA ALA A 98 2.40 -26.23 -24.93
C ALA A 98 3.18 -25.77 -23.69
N PHE A 99 2.58 -25.90 -22.50
CA PHE A 99 3.24 -25.61 -21.23
C PHE A 99 4.47 -26.48 -21.00
N PHE A 100 4.37 -27.80 -21.22
CA PHE A 100 5.51 -28.71 -21.10
C PHE A 100 6.61 -28.40 -22.11
N VAL A 101 6.26 -28.15 -23.38
CA VAL A 101 7.24 -27.80 -24.42
C VAL A 101 7.94 -26.50 -24.07
N CYS A 102 7.21 -25.46 -23.64
CA CYS A 102 7.79 -24.21 -23.16
C CYS A 102 8.72 -24.41 -21.96
N ALA A 103 8.31 -25.23 -20.98
CA ALA A 103 9.13 -25.52 -19.81
C ALA A 103 10.47 -26.18 -20.20
N VAL A 104 10.46 -27.15 -21.11
CA VAL A 104 11.68 -27.80 -21.63
C VAL A 104 12.51 -26.82 -22.44
N LEU A 105 11.89 -26.07 -23.35
CA LEU A 105 12.54 -25.10 -24.22
C LEU A 105 13.31 -24.04 -23.42
N PHE A 106 12.68 -23.47 -22.38
CA PHE A 106 13.30 -22.41 -21.57
C PHE A 106 14.34 -22.92 -20.56
N LEU A 107 14.47 -24.23 -20.38
CA LEU A 107 15.58 -24.83 -19.63
C LEU A 107 16.87 -24.94 -20.47
N LEU A 108 16.76 -24.93 -21.80
CA LEU A 108 17.91 -25.03 -22.70
C LEU A 108 18.87 -23.85 -22.51
N PRO A 109 20.20 -24.11 -22.47
CA PRO A 109 21.20 -23.08 -22.17
C PRO A 109 21.27 -21.97 -23.23
N VAL A 110 20.92 -22.26 -24.49
CA VAL A 110 20.91 -21.30 -25.61
C VAL A 110 19.83 -20.22 -25.39
N ILE A 111 18.61 -20.65 -25.09
CA ILE A 111 17.42 -19.79 -24.97
C ILE A 111 17.45 -18.99 -23.66
N ARG A 112 18.23 -19.43 -22.68
CA ARG A 112 18.38 -18.71 -21.41
C ARG A 112 18.94 -17.30 -21.55
N LYS A 113 19.78 -17.06 -22.55
CA LYS A 113 20.37 -15.73 -22.78
C LYS A 113 19.41 -14.75 -23.45
N PHE A 114 18.24 -15.22 -23.89
CA PHE A 114 17.30 -14.40 -24.63
C PHE A 114 16.64 -13.34 -23.74
N PRO A 115 16.48 -12.10 -24.25
CA PRO A 115 15.71 -11.07 -23.57
C PRO A 115 14.23 -11.46 -23.48
N LEU A 116 13.47 -10.77 -22.63
CA LEU A 116 12.05 -11.04 -22.39
C LEU A 116 11.24 -11.09 -23.69
N ALA A 117 11.46 -10.14 -24.61
CA ALA A 117 10.73 -10.06 -25.87
C ALA A 117 10.93 -11.32 -26.74
N LEU A 118 12.17 -11.80 -26.87
CA LEU A 118 12.46 -12.99 -27.68
C LEU A 118 11.92 -14.27 -27.02
N ARG A 119 11.89 -14.34 -25.69
CA ARG A 119 11.22 -15.44 -24.98
C ARG A 119 9.71 -15.40 -25.13
N ALA A 120 9.10 -14.22 -25.11
CA ALA A 120 7.68 -14.05 -25.34
C ALA A 120 7.28 -14.50 -26.76
N LEU A 121 8.09 -14.14 -27.76
CA LEU A 121 7.92 -14.62 -29.14
C LEU A 121 8.12 -16.13 -29.28
N ALA A 122 9.09 -16.71 -28.57
CA ALA A 122 9.28 -18.15 -28.54
C ALA A 122 8.08 -18.86 -27.88
N ALA A 123 7.59 -18.35 -26.74
CA ALA A 123 6.42 -18.90 -26.06
C ALA A 123 5.16 -18.82 -26.93
N SER A 124 4.96 -17.70 -27.62
CA SER A 124 3.81 -17.50 -28.50
C SER A 124 3.85 -18.41 -29.72
N ALA A 125 5.03 -18.56 -30.36
CA ALA A 125 5.21 -19.50 -31.46
C ALA A 125 4.95 -20.94 -31.03
N VAL A 126 5.51 -21.37 -29.89
CA VAL A 126 5.30 -22.72 -29.34
C VAL A 126 3.83 -22.97 -29.02
N MET A 127 3.16 -22.02 -28.34
CA MET A 127 1.75 -22.16 -27.98
C MET A 127 0.88 -22.35 -29.23
N VAL A 128 1.04 -21.49 -30.23
CA VAL A 128 0.26 -21.59 -31.47
C VAL A 128 0.58 -22.89 -32.22
N SER A 129 1.86 -23.22 -32.41
CA SER A 129 2.26 -24.43 -33.14
C SER A 129 1.73 -25.71 -32.47
N VAL A 130 1.85 -25.82 -31.15
CA VAL A 130 1.39 -27.01 -30.40
C VAL A 130 -0.14 -27.10 -30.43
N LYS A 131 -0.87 -26.00 -30.22
CA LYS A 131 -2.34 -26.00 -30.29
C LYS A 131 -2.83 -26.33 -31.69
N VAL A 132 -2.29 -25.71 -32.73
CA VAL A 132 -2.67 -26.00 -34.13
C VAL A 132 -2.45 -27.48 -34.45
N LEU A 133 -1.30 -28.05 -34.05
CA LEU A 133 -1.02 -29.47 -34.24
C LEU A 133 -2.00 -30.36 -33.47
N TYR A 134 -2.34 -30.00 -32.24
CA TYR A 134 -3.31 -30.72 -31.42
C TYR A 134 -4.71 -30.69 -32.02
N TYR A 135 -5.21 -29.52 -32.44
CA TYR A 135 -6.52 -29.38 -33.07
C TYR A 135 -6.59 -30.06 -34.44
N LEU A 136 -5.48 -30.08 -35.20
CA LEU A 136 -5.36 -30.86 -36.43
C LEU A 136 -5.45 -32.36 -36.15
N TRP A 137 -4.71 -32.85 -35.16
CA TRP A 137 -4.73 -34.26 -34.76
C TRP A 137 -6.11 -34.70 -34.24
N ALA A 138 -6.78 -33.83 -33.48
CA ALA A 138 -8.12 -34.08 -32.95
C ALA A 138 -9.24 -33.97 -34.01
N GLY A 139 -8.94 -33.55 -35.25
CA GLY A 139 -9.93 -33.34 -36.30
C GLY A 139 -10.88 -32.16 -36.03
N LEU A 140 -10.48 -31.22 -35.16
CA LEU A 140 -11.31 -30.14 -34.62
C LEU A 140 -10.76 -28.75 -34.97
N LEU A 141 -10.01 -28.61 -36.06
CA LEU A 141 -9.41 -27.33 -36.48
C LEU A 141 -10.42 -26.18 -36.59
N PHE A 142 -11.67 -26.48 -36.94
CA PHE A 142 -12.75 -25.48 -37.00
C PHE A 142 -12.99 -24.76 -35.67
N LEU A 143 -12.70 -25.39 -34.52
CA LEU A 143 -12.88 -24.78 -33.20
C LEU A 143 -11.75 -23.79 -32.84
N TYR A 144 -10.63 -23.81 -33.56
CA TYR A 144 -9.48 -22.94 -33.30
C TYR A 144 -9.18 -22.08 -34.53
N ASP A 145 -10.13 -21.18 -34.84
CA ASP A 145 -10.05 -20.25 -35.96
C ASP A 145 -9.07 -19.10 -35.70
N GLY A 146 -8.62 -18.40 -36.75
CA GLY A 146 -7.61 -17.34 -36.69
C GLY A 146 -7.92 -16.22 -35.68
N MET A 147 -9.20 -15.89 -35.47
CA MET A 147 -9.61 -14.91 -34.46
C MET A 147 -9.33 -15.39 -33.03
N THR A 148 -9.60 -16.67 -32.73
CA THR A 148 -9.29 -17.25 -31.42
C THR A 148 -7.78 -17.30 -31.18
N MET A 149 -6.99 -17.63 -32.22
CA MET A 149 -5.53 -17.59 -32.14
C MET A 149 -5.02 -16.18 -31.81
N ALA A 150 -5.57 -15.15 -32.44
CA ALA A 150 -5.18 -13.76 -32.21
C ALA A 150 -5.49 -13.32 -30.76
N VAL A 151 -6.65 -13.71 -30.23
CA VAL A 151 -7.04 -13.42 -28.84
C VAL A 151 -6.13 -14.16 -27.86
N ASP A 152 -5.84 -15.45 -28.08
CA ASP A 152 -4.92 -16.25 -27.26
C ASP A 152 -3.54 -15.60 -27.16
N LEU A 153 -3.00 -15.19 -28.32
CA LEU A 153 -1.71 -14.52 -28.41
C LEU A 153 -1.68 -13.19 -27.66
N LEU A 154 -2.74 -12.38 -27.82
CA LEU A 154 -2.86 -11.10 -27.14
C LEU A 154 -2.91 -11.27 -25.63
N ILE A 155 -3.71 -12.22 -25.14
CA ILE A 155 -3.83 -12.53 -23.71
C ILE A 155 -2.50 -13.07 -23.17
N LEU A 156 -1.82 -13.97 -23.88
CA LEU A 156 -0.51 -14.50 -23.50
C LEU A 156 0.52 -13.38 -23.33
N LEU A 157 0.65 -12.49 -24.33
CA LEU A 157 1.61 -11.39 -24.29
C LEU A 157 1.30 -10.40 -23.16
N ALA A 158 0.02 -10.08 -22.94
CA ALA A 158 -0.41 -9.22 -21.85
C ALA A 158 -0.02 -9.82 -20.48
N PHE A 159 -0.28 -11.10 -20.25
CA PHE A 159 0.08 -11.75 -18.98
C PHE A 159 1.58 -11.93 -18.79
N ILE A 160 2.36 -12.16 -19.85
CA ILE A 160 3.83 -12.18 -19.76
C ILE A 160 4.33 -10.84 -19.21
N TYR A 161 3.80 -9.72 -19.69
CA TYR A 161 4.14 -8.39 -19.19
C TYR A 161 3.71 -8.19 -17.73
N VAL A 162 2.46 -8.54 -17.39
CA VAL A 162 1.93 -8.42 -16.01
C VAL A 162 2.78 -9.23 -15.03
N PHE A 163 3.10 -10.49 -15.34
CA PHE A 163 3.94 -11.32 -14.47
C PHE A 163 5.37 -10.82 -14.39
N TRP A 164 5.94 -10.35 -15.50
CA TRP A 164 7.28 -9.76 -15.49
C TRP A 164 7.36 -8.59 -14.51
N LEU A 165 6.39 -7.67 -14.58
CA LEU A 165 6.33 -6.50 -13.71
C LEU A 165 6.06 -6.91 -12.26
N PHE A 166 5.13 -7.85 -12.01
CA PHE A 166 4.84 -8.36 -10.67
C PHE A 166 6.08 -8.91 -9.98
N PHE A 167 6.80 -9.83 -10.63
CA PHE A 167 8.02 -10.41 -10.05
C PHE A 167 9.18 -9.41 -10.00
N HIS A 168 9.18 -8.37 -10.84
CA HIS A 168 10.09 -7.23 -10.72
C HIS A 168 9.94 -6.53 -9.39
N VAL A 169 8.71 -6.11 -9.09
CA VAL A 169 8.37 -5.40 -7.85
C VAL A 169 8.56 -6.31 -6.64
N LEU A 170 8.17 -7.60 -6.73
CA LEU A 170 8.34 -8.55 -5.64
C LEU A 170 9.82 -8.74 -5.25
N SER A 171 10.73 -8.75 -6.24
CA SER A 171 12.16 -9.01 -5.98
C SER A 171 12.98 -7.79 -5.57
N LYS A 172 12.75 -6.63 -6.21
CA LYS A 172 13.55 -5.42 -6.00
C LYS A 172 12.92 -4.49 -4.95
N GLY A 173 11.74 -4.85 -4.46
CA GLY A 173 10.97 -4.04 -3.52
C GLY A 173 10.10 -3.00 -4.22
N ILE A 174 9.20 -2.41 -3.44
CA ILE A 174 8.12 -1.51 -3.89
C ILE A 174 8.67 -0.25 -4.58
N GLY A 175 9.90 0.18 -4.26
CA GLY A 175 10.56 1.34 -4.89
C GLY A 175 11.21 1.09 -6.26
N ALA A 176 11.11 -0.11 -6.81
CA ALA A 176 11.68 -0.44 -8.13
C ALA A 176 10.71 -0.21 -9.31
N GLY A 177 9.43 0.06 -9.03
CA GLY A 177 8.44 0.42 -10.04
C GLY A 177 8.66 1.84 -10.53
N ARG A 178 8.66 2.04 -11.85
CA ARG A 178 8.81 3.36 -12.47
C ARG A 178 7.53 4.19 -12.35
N ASN A 179 6.37 3.52 -12.33
CA ASN A 179 5.03 4.10 -12.19
C ASN A 179 4.24 3.37 -11.08
N SER A 180 3.68 4.16 -10.17
CA SER A 180 2.87 3.67 -9.06
C SER A 180 1.55 3.03 -9.50
N LEU A 181 0.93 3.64 -10.53
CA LEU A 181 -0.31 3.18 -11.13
C LEU A 181 -0.17 1.78 -11.72
N GLU A 182 0.89 1.55 -12.50
CA GLU A 182 1.19 0.25 -13.10
C GLU A 182 1.33 -0.84 -12.03
N THR A 183 2.00 -0.49 -10.93
CA THR A 183 2.22 -1.43 -9.84
C THR A 183 0.90 -1.84 -9.19
N VAL A 184 0.01 -0.88 -8.90
CA VAL A 184 -1.31 -1.16 -8.30
C VAL A 184 -2.22 -1.94 -9.24
N MET A 185 -2.21 -1.64 -10.54
CA MET A 185 -2.95 -2.41 -11.54
C MET A 185 -2.49 -3.86 -11.58
N VAL A 186 -1.16 -4.10 -11.61
CA VAL A 186 -0.60 -5.46 -11.62
C VAL A 186 -0.96 -6.23 -10.35
N PHE A 187 -0.81 -5.64 -9.17
CA PHE A 187 -1.22 -6.32 -7.93
C PHE A 187 -2.71 -6.65 -7.91
N SER A 188 -3.56 -5.75 -8.41
CA SER A 188 -5.01 -5.99 -8.50
C SER A 188 -5.32 -7.16 -9.42
N ILE A 189 -4.67 -7.23 -10.59
CA ILE A 189 -4.78 -8.35 -11.53
C ILE A 189 -4.35 -9.66 -10.85
N ILE A 190 -3.19 -9.71 -10.20
CA ILE A 190 -2.69 -10.94 -9.55
C ILE A 190 -3.61 -11.40 -8.42
N VAL A 191 -4.13 -10.49 -7.61
CA VAL A 191 -5.08 -10.82 -6.54
C VAL A 191 -6.37 -11.39 -7.14
N LEU A 192 -6.92 -10.75 -8.18
CA LEU A 192 -8.16 -11.20 -8.80
C LEU A 192 -7.98 -12.55 -9.53
N LEU A 193 -6.85 -12.77 -10.22
CA LEU A 193 -6.46 -14.08 -10.76
C LEU A 193 -6.39 -15.14 -9.68
N SER A 194 -5.80 -14.81 -8.53
CA SER A 194 -5.64 -15.74 -7.42
C SER A 194 -6.99 -16.14 -6.83
N VAL A 195 -7.93 -15.18 -6.73
CA VAL A 195 -9.30 -15.44 -6.29
C VAL A 195 -10.07 -16.26 -7.33
N GLY A 196 -9.94 -15.93 -8.62
CA GLY A 196 -10.57 -16.72 -9.70
C GLY A 196 -10.01 -18.13 -9.83
N GLY A 197 -8.78 -18.36 -9.39
CA GLY A 197 -8.19 -19.68 -9.27
C GLY A 197 -8.71 -20.49 -8.07
N LEU A 198 -9.45 -19.91 -7.12
CA LEU A 198 -9.99 -20.68 -5.99
C LEU A 198 -11.16 -21.55 -6.45
N ALA A 199 -11.22 -22.79 -5.96
CA ALA A 199 -12.28 -23.75 -6.32
C ALA A 199 -13.69 -23.30 -5.89
N VAL A 200 -13.80 -22.36 -4.95
CA VAL A 200 -15.08 -21.84 -4.42
C VAL A 200 -15.41 -20.52 -5.11
N MET A 201 -16.03 -20.60 -6.28
CA MET A 201 -16.39 -19.42 -7.06
C MET A 201 -17.73 -18.81 -6.63
N GLN A 202 -18.61 -19.60 -6.01
CA GLN A 202 -19.95 -19.19 -5.64
C GLN A 202 -20.33 -19.75 -4.26
N ILE A 203 -20.71 -18.86 -3.34
CA ILE A 203 -21.28 -19.21 -2.03
C ILE A 203 -22.76 -18.84 -2.11
N SER A 204 -23.62 -19.85 -2.26
CA SER A 204 -25.06 -19.65 -2.49
C SER A 204 -25.37 -18.82 -3.74
N SER A 205 -25.78 -17.56 -3.58
CA SER A 205 -26.16 -16.62 -4.66
C SER A 205 -25.10 -15.54 -4.92
N VAL A 206 -24.00 -15.54 -4.15
CA VAL A 206 -22.95 -14.51 -4.21
C VAL A 206 -21.68 -15.11 -4.78
N SER A 207 -21.19 -14.53 -5.87
CA SER A 207 -19.90 -14.86 -6.45
C SER A 207 -18.78 -14.14 -5.69
N VAL A 208 -17.85 -14.94 -5.14
CA VAL A 208 -16.71 -14.42 -4.37
C VAL A 208 -15.83 -13.53 -5.26
N LEU A 209 -15.68 -13.92 -6.52
CA LEU A 209 -14.90 -13.20 -7.52
C LEU A 209 -15.44 -11.78 -7.77
N HIS A 210 -16.76 -11.61 -7.94
CA HIS A 210 -17.36 -10.28 -8.11
C HIS A 210 -17.22 -9.43 -6.86
N VAL A 211 -17.51 -9.98 -5.68
CA VAL A 211 -17.34 -9.26 -4.41
C VAL A 211 -15.92 -8.75 -4.26
N MET A 212 -14.93 -9.57 -4.58
CA MET A 212 -13.51 -9.18 -4.52
C MET A 212 -13.17 -8.09 -5.53
N ALA A 213 -13.67 -8.15 -6.78
CA ALA A 213 -13.42 -7.07 -7.74
C ALA A 213 -14.05 -5.74 -7.31
N PHE A 214 -15.30 -5.73 -6.84
CA PHE A 214 -15.92 -4.53 -6.29
C PHE A 214 -15.14 -4.02 -5.07
N LEU A 215 -14.68 -4.91 -4.19
CA LEU A 215 -13.89 -4.54 -3.01
C LEU A 215 -12.54 -3.91 -3.40
N ILE A 216 -11.82 -4.49 -4.38
CA ILE A 216 -10.53 -3.98 -4.86
C ILE A 216 -10.70 -2.59 -5.48
N ALA A 217 -11.69 -2.42 -6.36
CA ALA A 217 -11.99 -1.14 -6.99
C ALA A 217 -12.37 -0.07 -5.96
N LEU A 218 -13.22 -0.41 -4.98
CA LEU A 218 -13.63 0.46 -3.88
C LEU A 218 -12.45 0.87 -2.98
N ALA A 219 -11.61 -0.10 -2.59
CA ALA A 219 -10.47 0.14 -1.71
C ALA A 219 -9.41 1.03 -2.37
N ILE A 220 -9.07 0.76 -3.65
CA ILE A 220 -8.08 1.53 -4.38
C ILE A 220 -8.61 2.91 -4.74
N GLY A 221 -9.88 3.03 -5.15
CA GLY A 221 -10.48 4.34 -5.40
C GLY A 221 -10.48 5.20 -4.15
N TYR A 222 -10.92 4.67 -3.00
CA TYR A 222 -10.85 5.41 -1.73
C TYR A 222 -9.42 5.80 -1.32
N GLY A 223 -8.43 4.94 -1.58
CA GLY A 223 -7.04 5.14 -1.17
C GLY A 223 -6.25 6.10 -2.08
N MET A 224 -6.37 5.97 -3.39
CA MET A 224 -5.58 6.71 -4.39
C MET A 224 -6.37 7.84 -5.05
N GLY A 225 -7.66 7.67 -5.28
CA GLY A 225 -8.47 8.69 -5.93
C GLY A 225 -9.25 8.16 -7.14
N PRO A 226 -9.96 9.06 -7.83
CA PRO A 226 -10.96 8.67 -8.82
C PRO A 226 -10.33 8.04 -10.07
N ALA A 227 -9.18 8.56 -10.54
CA ALA A 227 -8.53 8.05 -11.74
C ALA A 227 -8.06 6.60 -11.54
N GLU A 228 -7.41 6.32 -10.41
CA GLU A 228 -6.86 5.00 -10.10
C GLU A 228 -7.95 3.98 -9.79
N GLY A 229 -8.95 4.38 -9.00
CA GLY A 229 -10.12 3.54 -8.74
C GLY A 229 -10.85 3.18 -10.04
N GLY A 230 -11.00 4.14 -10.95
CA GLY A 230 -11.63 3.93 -12.24
C GLY A 230 -10.84 2.96 -13.14
N LEU A 231 -9.53 3.18 -13.29
CA LEU A 231 -8.67 2.30 -14.11
C LEU A 231 -8.65 0.88 -13.56
N VAL A 232 -8.49 0.70 -12.25
CA VAL A 232 -8.51 -0.64 -11.65
C VAL A 232 -9.89 -1.28 -11.78
N GLY A 233 -10.97 -0.51 -11.66
CA GLY A 233 -12.33 -0.98 -11.89
C GLY A 233 -12.53 -1.51 -13.32
N ILE A 234 -12.08 -0.79 -14.34
CA ILE A 234 -12.16 -1.22 -15.75
C ILE A 234 -11.38 -2.52 -15.95
N ILE A 235 -10.14 -2.59 -15.45
CA ILE A 235 -9.29 -3.78 -15.57
C ILE A 235 -9.91 -4.97 -14.86
N CYS A 236 -10.42 -4.78 -13.64
CA CYS A 236 -11.07 -5.84 -12.87
C CYS A 236 -12.32 -6.34 -13.61
N GLY A 237 -13.17 -5.45 -14.11
CA GLY A 237 -14.36 -5.85 -14.86
C GLY A 237 -14.04 -6.56 -16.18
N PHE A 238 -13.00 -6.12 -16.90
CA PHE A 238 -12.52 -6.82 -18.10
C PHE A 238 -11.97 -8.21 -17.75
N LEU A 239 -11.27 -8.36 -16.63
CA LEU A 239 -10.75 -9.65 -16.19
C LEU A 239 -11.88 -10.60 -15.77
N ILE A 240 -12.91 -10.10 -15.07
CA ILE A 240 -14.13 -10.89 -14.76
C ILE A 240 -14.83 -11.33 -16.05
N MET A 241 -14.99 -10.42 -17.01
CA MET A 241 -15.57 -10.72 -18.33
C MET A 241 -14.83 -11.90 -18.98
N LEU A 242 -13.50 -11.90 -18.98
CA LEU A 242 -12.72 -12.98 -19.57
C LEU A 242 -12.79 -14.31 -18.78
N MET A 243 -12.98 -14.26 -17.46
CA MET A 243 -13.03 -15.44 -16.58
C MET A 243 -14.40 -16.12 -16.51
N THR A 244 -15.46 -15.32 -16.48
CA THR A 244 -16.83 -15.77 -16.16
C THR A 244 -17.84 -15.50 -17.26
N TYR A 245 -17.40 -14.98 -18.41
CA TYR A 245 -18.25 -14.65 -19.57
C TYR A 245 -19.34 -13.62 -19.24
N ASP A 246 -19.10 -12.77 -18.26
CA ASP A 246 -19.98 -11.65 -17.96
C ASP A 246 -19.99 -10.62 -19.09
N THR A 247 -20.96 -9.72 -19.00
CA THR A 247 -21.14 -8.66 -19.99
C THR A 247 -19.97 -7.67 -19.96
N PRO A 248 -19.52 -7.17 -21.13
CA PRO A 248 -18.47 -6.16 -21.20
C PRO A 248 -18.86 -4.86 -20.48
N ALA A 249 -20.16 -4.62 -20.31
CA ALA A 249 -20.70 -3.51 -19.53
C ALA A 249 -20.17 -3.48 -18.08
N LEU A 250 -19.84 -4.63 -17.50
CA LEU A 250 -19.32 -4.72 -16.13
C LEU A 250 -18.03 -3.91 -15.95
N ALA A 251 -17.16 -3.84 -16.98
CA ALA A 251 -15.94 -3.02 -16.94
C ALA A 251 -16.27 -1.53 -16.82
N GLY A 252 -17.28 -1.05 -17.56
CA GLY A 252 -17.75 0.33 -17.45
C GLY A 252 -18.37 0.62 -16.09
N ILE A 253 -19.11 -0.34 -15.52
CA ILE A 253 -19.78 -0.15 -14.23
C ILE A 253 -18.76 -0.16 -13.08
N LEU A 254 -17.86 -1.14 -13.03
CA LEU A 254 -16.78 -1.17 -12.03
C LEU A 254 -15.86 0.04 -12.15
N GLY A 255 -15.54 0.47 -13.37
CA GLY A 255 -14.79 1.70 -13.62
C GLY A 255 -15.49 2.95 -13.06
N SER A 256 -16.78 3.10 -13.34
CA SER A 256 -17.57 4.21 -12.82
C SER A 256 -17.67 4.18 -11.29
N CYS A 257 -17.91 3.00 -10.72
CA CYS A 257 -18.00 2.82 -9.27
C CYS A 257 -16.65 3.12 -8.60
N GLY A 258 -15.55 2.63 -9.17
CA GLY A 258 -14.19 2.92 -8.72
C GLY A 258 -13.90 4.42 -8.71
N ALA A 259 -14.27 5.14 -9.77
CA ALA A 259 -14.12 6.59 -9.83
C ALA A 259 -14.94 7.32 -8.74
N ILE A 260 -16.20 6.93 -8.50
CA ILE A 260 -17.03 7.49 -7.43
C ILE A 260 -16.41 7.27 -6.06
N SER A 261 -15.87 6.08 -5.79
CA SER A 261 -15.22 5.83 -4.50
C SER A 261 -14.03 6.75 -4.23
N GLY A 262 -13.30 7.13 -5.29
CA GLY A 262 -12.20 8.07 -5.19
C GLY A 262 -12.60 9.54 -5.19
N LEU A 263 -13.73 9.90 -5.80
CA LEU A 263 -14.27 11.26 -5.74
C LEU A 263 -14.62 11.65 -4.30
N PHE A 264 -15.15 10.70 -3.52
CA PHE A 264 -15.48 10.91 -2.11
C PHE A 264 -14.34 10.57 -1.15
N ARG A 265 -13.08 10.62 -1.62
CA ARG A 265 -11.89 10.42 -0.79
C ARG A 265 -11.88 11.39 0.40
N GLY A 266 -11.56 10.86 1.59
CA GLY A 266 -11.52 11.63 2.84
C GLY A 266 -12.88 11.88 3.50
N LYS A 267 -13.99 11.47 2.88
CA LYS A 267 -15.31 11.44 3.53
C LYS A 267 -15.50 10.16 4.37
N HIS A 268 -16.58 10.12 5.14
CA HIS A 268 -16.88 8.96 5.98
C HIS A 268 -17.15 7.71 5.13
N ARG A 269 -16.60 6.55 5.52
CA ARG A 269 -16.65 5.29 4.74
C ARG A 269 -18.07 4.83 4.39
N LEU A 270 -19.02 5.05 5.31
CA LEU A 270 -20.44 4.75 5.04
C LEU A 270 -20.97 5.54 3.84
N VAL A 271 -20.62 6.83 3.73
CA VAL A 271 -21.08 7.68 2.62
C VAL A 271 -20.51 7.16 1.30
N VAL A 272 -19.21 6.83 1.29
CA VAL A 272 -18.54 6.25 0.11
C VAL A 272 -19.21 4.94 -0.30
N GLY A 273 -19.46 4.03 0.64
CA GLY A 273 -20.12 2.75 0.38
C GLY A 273 -21.54 2.89 -0.14
N ILE A 274 -22.35 3.81 0.42
CA ILE A 274 -23.72 4.06 -0.04
C ILE A 274 -23.72 4.63 -1.46
N CYS A 275 -22.86 5.62 -1.75
CA CYS A 275 -22.75 6.18 -3.10
C CYS A 275 -22.27 5.13 -4.12
N TYR A 276 -21.32 4.29 -3.73
CA TYR A 276 -20.77 3.22 -4.57
C TYR A 276 -21.84 2.19 -4.94
N VAL A 277 -22.59 1.69 -3.95
CA VAL A 277 -23.71 0.76 -4.18
C VAL A 277 -24.82 1.44 -4.98
N GLY A 278 -25.17 2.68 -4.63
CA GLY A 278 -26.18 3.45 -5.34
C GLY A 278 -25.89 3.58 -6.83
N LEU A 279 -24.63 3.85 -7.19
CA LEU A 279 -24.22 3.91 -8.60
C LEU A 279 -24.29 2.54 -9.26
N ALA A 280 -23.76 1.49 -8.64
CA ALA A 280 -23.79 0.14 -9.20
C ALA A 280 -25.22 -0.32 -9.51
N LEU A 281 -26.17 -0.02 -8.62
CA LEU A 281 -27.58 -0.33 -8.79
C LEU A 281 -28.26 0.56 -9.83
N ALA A 282 -27.89 1.84 -9.91
CA ALA A 282 -28.45 2.77 -10.90
C ALA A 282 -28.23 2.29 -12.34
N PHE A 283 -27.05 1.72 -12.65
CA PHE A 283 -26.80 1.10 -13.96
C PHE A 283 -27.77 -0.05 -14.26
N GLY A 284 -28.09 -0.88 -13.26
CA GLY A 284 -29.04 -1.98 -13.41
C GLY A 284 -30.52 -1.55 -13.51
N MET A 285 -30.85 -0.29 -13.17
CA MET A 285 -32.22 0.24 -13.26
C MET A 285 -32.54 0.88 -14.62
N LEU A 286 -31.55 1.03 -15.51
CA LEU A 286 -31.75 1.57 -16.85
C LEU A 286 -32.55 0.58 -17.71
N LYS A 287 -33.85 0.87 -17.86
CA LYS A 287 -34.75 0.08 -18.73
C LYS A 287 -34.25 0.09 -20.17
N GLY A 288 -34.21 -1.09 -20.79
CA GLY A 288 -33.82 -1.27 -22.20
C GLY A 288 -32.42 -1.87 -22.41
N PHE A 289 -31.60 -1.99 -21.35
CA PHE A 289 -30.25 -2.56 -21.44
C PHE A 289 -30.05 -3.74 -20.47
N PRO A 290 -30.46 -4.97 -20.82
CA PRO A 290 -30.32 -6.13 -19.94
C PRO A 290 -28.86 -6.45 -19.60
N GLU A 291 -27.91 -6.06 -20.47
CA GLU A 291 -26.48 -6.28 -20.26
C GLU A 291 -25.89 -5.45 -19.10
N LEU A 292 -26.57 -4.40 -18.66
CA LEU A 292 -26.18 -3.56 -17.54
C LEU A 292 -26.66 -4.09 -16.18
N TYR A 293 -27.44 -5.18 -16.18
CA TYR A 293 -27.96 -5.76 -14.94
C TYR A 293 -26.82 -6.41 -14.12
N ILE A 294 -26.66 -5.96 -12.88
CA ILE A 294 -25.71 -6.52 -11.92
C ILE A 294 -26.47 -7.07 -10.72
N SER A 295 -25.99 -8.20 -10.21
CA SER A 295 -26.47 -8.77 -8.95
C SER A 295 -26.29 -7.79 -7.78
N ILE A 296 -27.37 -7.51 -7.07
CA ILE A 296 -27.41 -6.56 -5.94
C ILE A 296 -26.42 -6.98 -4.83
N TYR A 297 -26.20 -8.27 -4.67
CA TYR A 297 -25.43 -8.82 -3.55
C TYR A 297 -23.94 -8.46 -3.62
N ALA A 298 -23.34 -8.42 -4.81
CA ALA A 298 -21.90 -8.20 -4.96
C ALA A 298 -21.43 -6.80 -4.50
N PRO A 299 -22.00 -5.68 -5.00
CA PRO A 299 -21.60 -4.34 -4.55
C PRO A 299 -21.99 -4.08 -3.08
N VAL A 300 -23.14 -4.61 -2.62
CA VAL A 300 -23.57 -4.47 -1.22
C VAL A 300 -22.62 -5.21 -0.28
N ALA A 301 -22.24 -6.44 -0.60
CA ALA A 301 -21.29 -7.20 0.21
C ALA A 301 -19.91 -6.54 0.24
N ALA A 302 -19.41 -6.06 -0.91
CA ALA A 302 -18.14 -5.34 -0.98
C ALA A 302 -18.16 -4.06 -0.12
N ALA A 303 -19.23 -3.26 -0.19
CA ALA A 303 -19.39 -2.06 0.61
C ALA A 303 -19.52 -2.37 2.12
N ALA A 304 -20.26 -3.42 2.48
CA ALA A 304 -20.39 -3.86 3.87
C ALA A 304 -19.03 -4.30 4.44
N ILE A 305 -18.29 -5.13 3.71
CA ILE A 305 -16.93 -5.55 4.09
C ILE A 305 -16.04 -4.30 4.26
N PHE A 306 -16.03 -3.39 3.30
CA PHE A 306 -15.22 -2.16 3.33
C PHE A 306 -15.50 -1.27 4.55
N VAL A 307 -16.78 -1.13 4.93
CA VAL A 307 -17.19 -0.35 6.10
C VAL A 307 -16.76 -1.04 7.40
N LEU A 308 -16.87 -2.37 7.45
CA LEU A 308 -16.51 -3.16 8.63
C LEU A 308 -15.00 -3.24 8.87
N VAL A 309 -14.15 -2.97 7.86
CA VAL A 309 -12.69 -2.98 8.02
C VAL A 309 -12.27 -1.99 9.13
N PRO A 310 -11.59 -2.47 10.19
CA PRO A 310 -11.09 -1.63 11.28
C PRO A 310 -10.22 -0.47 10.78
N ARG A 311 -10.27 0.68 11.48
CA ARG A 311 -9.50 1.88 11.10
C ARG A 311 -8.01 1.59 10.93
N ARG A 312 -7.42 0.84 11.87
CA ARG A 312 -6.01 0.43 11.86
C ARG A 312 -5.58 -0.28 10.56
N ILE A 313 -6.39 -1.19 10.05
CA ILE A 313 -6.07 -1.96 8.84
C ILE A 313 -6.12 -1.05 7.60
N MET A 314 -7.12 -0.16 7.54
CA MET A 314 -7.24 0.79 6.46
C MET A 314 -6.10 1.82 6.47
N ASP A 315 -5.68 2.30 7.64
CA ASP A 315 -4.58 3.25 7.75
C ASP A 315 -3.26 2.60 7.30
N GLN A 316 -3.06 1.32 7.64
CA GLN A 316 -1.95 0.52 7.10
C GLN A 316 -2.06 0.32 5.59
N PHE A 317 -3.25 0.07 5.06
CA PHE A 317 -3.50 -0.08 3.63
C PHE A 317 -3.21 1.23 2.88
N VAL A 318 -3.71 2.37 3.36
CA VAL A 318 -3.43 3.69 2.78
C VAL A 318 -1.93 4.00 2.87
N LYS A 319 -1.26 3.64 3.97
CA LYS A 319 0.19 3.77 4.08
C LYS A 319 0.93 2.91 3.07
N LEU A 320 0.52 1.65 2.86
CA LEU A 320 1.06 0.77 1.83
C LEU A 320 0.88 1.37 0.43
N LEU A 321 -0.31 1.90 0.15
CA LEU A 321 -0.63 2.56 -1.11
C LEU A 321 0.20 3.84 -1.32
N SER A 322 0.47 4.59 -0.25
CA SER A 322 1.34 5.78 -0.31
C SER A 322 2.80 5.42 -0.59
N LEU A 323 3.28 4.26 -0.10
CA LEU A 323 4.61 3.74 -0.42
C LEU A 323 4.69 3.32 -1.89
N LEU A 324 3.60 2.77 -2.44
CA LEU A 324 3.50 2.45 -3.86
C LEU A 324 3.45 3.71 -4.73
N ARG A 325 2.94 4.82 -4.20
CA ARG A 325 2.65 6.03 -4.97
C ARG A 325 3.83 6.97 -5.20
N GLN A 326 4.83 7.00 -4.30
CA GLN A 326 5.92 8.01 -4.34
C GLN A 326 5.42 9.47 -4.50
N ASP A 327 4.19 9.76 -4.07
CA ASP A 327 3.58 11.10 -4.17
C ASP A 327 4.18 12.08 -3.15
N ASP A 328 3.90 13.39 -3.30
CA ASP A 328 4.37 14.48 -2.42
C ASP A 328 4.19 14.20 -0.91
N ASN A 329 3.14 13.48 -0.50
CA ASN A 329 2.94 13.06 0.89
C ASN A 329 4.03 12.10 1.40
N TYR A 330 4.61 11.27 0.54
CA TYR A 330 5.76 10.43 0.87
C TYR A 330 7.03 11.27 1.05
N TYR A 331 7.25 12.27 0.20
CA TYR A 331 8.34 13.23 0.39
C TYR A 331 8.15 14.05 1.66
N GLU A 332 6.92 14.46 1.99
CA GLU A 332 6.61 15.18 3.22
C GLU A 332 6.81 14.30 4.47
N LEU A 333 6.38 13.03 4.41
CA LEU A 333 6.63 12.04 5.47
C LEU A 333 8.12 11.74 5.65
N MET A 334 8.87 11.63 4.55
CA MET A 334 10.32 11.40 4.57
C MET A 334 11.08 12.65 5.02
N ALA A 335 10.66 13.84 4.63
CA ALA A 335 11.20 15.11 5.09
C ALA A 335 10.95 15.28 6.59
N LYS A 336 9.73 15.04 7.08
CA LYS A 336 9.40 15.01 8.51
C LYS A 336 10.24 13.98 9.27
N ARG A 337 10.48 12.80 8.69
CA ARG A 337 11.35 11.78 9.31
C ARG A 337 12.81 12.23 9.39
N LYS A 338 13.35 12.82 8.31
CA LYS A 338 14.71 13.39 8.30
C LYS A 338 14.85 14.53 9.31
N VAL A 339 13.89 15.45 9.35
CA VAL A 339 13.86 16.56 10.33
C VAL A 339 13.80 15.99 11.75
N LYS A 340 12.99 14.96 12.00
CA LYS A 340 12.95 14.30 13.31
C LYS A 340 14.28 13.67 13.70
N GLU A 341 14.93 12.95 12.79
CA GLU A 341 16.24 12.36 13.03
C GLU A 341 17.29 13.42 13.33
N GLN A 342 17.32 14.51 12.54
CA GLN A 342 18.21 15.64 12.78
C GLN A 342 17.95 16.32 14.13
N VAL A 343 16.69 16.59 14.49
CA VAL A 343 16.33 17.20 15.79
C VAL A 343 16.77 16.29 16.94
N LYS A 344 16.63 14.97 16.79
CA LYS A 344 17.07 14.01 17.80
C LYS A 344 18.60 13.95 17.90
N GLU A 345 19.30 14.00 16.78
CA GLU A 345 20.77 14.06 16.74
C GLU A 345 21.30 15.34 17.40
N TYR A 346 20.67 16.49 17.17
CA TYR A 346 20.98 17.72 17.88
C TYR A 346 20.69 17.64 19.38
N ALA A 347 19.57 17.02 19.78
CA ALA A 347 19.25 16.81 21.19
C ALA A 347 20.35 15.98 21.89
N ASP A 348 20.79 14.89 21.27
CA ASP A 348 21.88 14.05 21.78
C ASP A 348 23.22 14.81 21.83
N LEU A 349 23.52 15.66 20.84
CA LEU A 349 24.72 16.51 20.86
C LEU A 349 24.70 17.49 22.04
N PHE A 350 23.56 18.14 22.30
CA PHE A 350 23.41 19.04 23.45
C PHE A 350 23.50 18.30 24.79
N GLU A 351 22.97 17.08 24.87
CA GLU A 351 23.12 16.25 26.06
C GLU A 351 24.58 15.84 26.30
N ARG A 352 25.32 15.48 25.25
CA ARG A 352 26.76 15.23 25.33
C ARG A 352 27.55 16.48 25.75
N LEU A 353 27.21 17.66 25.23
CA LEU A 353 27.83 18.93 25.64
C LEU A 353 27.54 19.25 27.12
N ALA A 354 26.33 18.97 27.60
CA ALA A 354 25.99 19.09 29.02
C ALA A 354 26.85 18.15 29.88
N LEU A 355 27.07 16.91 29.43
CA LEU A 355 27.93 15.95 30.13
C LEU A 355 29.40 16.38 30.13
N CYS A 356 29.95 16.86 29.01
CA CYS A 356 31.33 17.34 28.93
C CYS A 356 31.56 18.62 29.74
N SER A 357 30.57 19.50 29.85
CA SER A 357 30.67 20.71 30.68
C SER A 357 30.59 20.39 32.18
N GLY A 358 29.91 19.29 32.56
CA GLY A 358 29.81 18.82 33.94
C GLY A 358 30.88 17.81 34.38
N SER A 359 31.58 17.15 33.45
CA SER A 359 32.58 16.12 33.79
C SER A 359 34.02 16.66 33.81
N VAL A 360 34.52 16.81 35.04
CA VAL A 360 35.91 16.88 35.50
C VAL A 360 36.69 18.18 35.25
N ALA A 361 36.89 18.94 36.34
CA ALA A 361 38.21 19.39 36.78
C ALA A 361 38.22 19.50 38.32
N ALA A 362 39.32 19.09 38.94
CA ALA A 362 39.57 19.05 40.38
C ALA A 362 39.73 20.44 41.05
N ASP A 363 39.27 21.50 40.38
CA ASP A 363 39.37 22.89 40.84
C ASP A 363 37.99 23.52 40.86
N GLY A 364 37.55 23.92 42.06
CA GLY A 364 36.61 25.01 42.35
C GLY A 364 35.27 25.05 41.59
N TYR A 365 34.18 25.04 42.36
CA TYR A 365 32.84 25.38 41.89
C TYR A 365 32.84 26.67 41.04
N HIS A 366 32.51 26.54 39.76
CA HIS A 366 32.43 27.66 38.82
C HIS A 366 30.97 27.87 38.40
N PRO A 367 30.28 28.92 38.90
CA PRO A 367 28.85 29.13 38.65
C PRO A 367 28.51 29.30 37.16
N ALA A 368 29.45 29.81 36.35
CA ALA A 368 29.26 29.95 34.91
C ALA A 368 29.15 28.60 34.17
N ARG A 369 29.81 27.54 34.67
CA ARG A 369 29.75 26.20 34.06
C ARG A 369 28.44 25.51 34.37
N ASP A 370 27.96 25.60 35.59
CA ASP A 370 26.67 25.02 35.98
C ASP A 370 25.50 25.65 35.21
N VAL A 371 25.53 26.99 35.04
CA VAL A 371 24.56 27.67 34.19
C VAL A 371 24.62 27.14 32.76
N MET A 372 25.82 26.92 32.20
CA MET A 372 26.00 26.40 30.85
C MET A 372 25.47 24.95 30.71
N THR A 373 25.75 24.09 31.68
CA THR A 373 25.24 22.71 31.74
C THR A 373 23.71 22.69 31.80
N GLN A 374 23.12 23.59 32.61
CA GLN A 374 21.67 23.70 32.75
C GLN A 374 21.00 24.23 31.47
N GLN A 375 21.64 25.17 30.76
CA GLN A 375 21.20 25.68 29.46
C GLN A 375 21.22 24.59 28.38
N PHE A 376 22.30 23.82 28.26
CA PHE A 376 22.39 22.71 27.30
C PHE A 376 21.38 21.60 27.58
N LYS A 377 21.15 21.28 28.86
CA LYS A 377 20.13 20.32 29.27
C LYS A 377 18.71 20.82 28.95
N GLY A 378 18.45 22.12 29.11
CA GLY A 378 17.21 22.77 28.69
C GLY A 378 16.97 22.66 27.19
N MET A 379 17.98 22.97 26.37
CA MET A 379 17.92 22.86 24.91
C MET A 379 17.67 21.42 24.45
N ALA A 380 18.38 20.44 25.01
CA ALA A 380 18.18 19.02 24.70
C ALA A 380 16.75 18.57 25.02
N LYS A 381 16.20 19.01 26.16
CA LYS A 381 14.81 18.72 26.57
C LYS A 381 13.79 19.33 25.61
N SER A 382 13.98 20.58 25.18
CA SER A 382 13.10 21.23 24.20
C SER A 382 13.15 20.55 22.83
N LEU A 383 14.34 20.19 22.33
CA LEU A 383 14.48 19.47 21.06
C LEU A 383 13.84 18.08 21.12
N ASN A 384 13.99 17.36 22.24
CA ASN A 384 13.29 16.10 22.45
C ASN A 384 11.77 16.27 22.45
N LYS A 385 11.25 17.33 23.06
CA LYS A 385 9.82 17.68 23.02
C LYS A 385 9.34 17.94 21.59
N ILE A 386 10.11 18.71 20.81
CA ILE A 386 9.83 18.95 19.38
C ILE A 386 9.85 17.64 18.58
N ALA A 387 10.81 16.75 18.83
CA ALA A 387 10.89 15.44 18.18
C ALA A 387 9.71 14.52 18.53
N THR A 388 9.19 14.62 19.76
CA THR A 388 7.96 13.92 20.16
C THR A 388 6.72 14.52 19.53
N ASP A 389 6.62 15.84 19.40
CA ASP A 389 5.46 16.50 18.77
C ASP A 389 5.43 16.26 17.24
N LEU A 390 6.59 16.16 16.61
CA LEU A 390 6.75 15.69 15.23
C LEU A 390 6.31 14.23 15.04
N SER A 391 6.21 13.44 16.13
CA SER A 391 5.84 12.03 16.09
C SER A 391 4.36 11.75 16.33
N THR A 392 3.62 12.70 16.88
CA THR A 392 2.16 12.60 16.95
C THR A 392 1.59 12.65 15.54
N GLU A 393 1.04 11.51 15.09
CA GLU A 393 0.20 11.43 13.90
C GLU A 393 -0.76 12.63 13.92
N HIS A 394 -0.75 13.41 12.85
CA HIS A 394 -1.79 14.41 12.63
C HIS A 394 -3.13 13.68 12.53
N GLN A 395 -3.81 13.51 13.67
CA GLN A 395 -5.25 13.40 13.64
C GLN A 395 -5.75 14.64 12.89
N PRO A 396 -6.66 14.48 11.92
CA PRO A 396 -7.17 15.60 11.14
C PRO A 396 -7.59 16.67 12.14
N LEU A 397 -7.06 17.90 11.96
CA LEU A 397 -7.27 19.05 12.83
C LEU A 397 -8.69 19.02 13.39
N ARG A 398 -8.82 18.45 14.59
CA ARG A 398 -10.05 18.54 15.35
C ARG A 398 -10.06 20.00 15.73
N VAL A 399 -10.82 20.80 14.99
CA VAL A 399 -11.14 22.16 15.40
C VAL A 399 -11.70 22.01 16.81
N MET A 400 -10.86 22.27 17.80
CA MET A 400 -11.26 22.21 19.21
C MET A 400 -12.33 23.27 19.34
N LYS A 401 -13.58 22.83 19.43
CA LYS A 401 -14.73 23.72 19.49
C LYS A 401 -14.63 24.50 20.80
N LYS A 402 -14.59 25.83 20.73
CA LYS A 402 -14.65 26.69 21.93
C LYS A 402 -15.84 26.25 22.77
N ARG A 403 -15.60 25.76 23.99
CA ARG A 403 -16.67 25.28 24.89
C ARG A 403 -17.41 26.43 25.57
N TYR A 404 -16.73 27.54 25.75
CA TYR A 404 -17.23 28.70 26.48
C TYR A 404 -16.83 29.97 25.72
N ASP A 405 -17.73 30.94 25.71
CA ASP A 405 -17.45 32.30 25.27
C ASP A 405 -17.11 33.14 26.50
N LEU A 406 -15.99 33.86 26.46
CA LEU A 406 -15.46 34.58 27.62
C LEU A 406 -15.64 36.08 27.41
N GLN A 407 -16.39 36.72 28.31
CA GLN A 407 -16.48 38.17 28.40
C GLN A 407 -15.61 38.66 29.56
N ILE A 408 -14.72 39.61 29.28
CA ILE A 408 -13.74 40.09 30.25
C ILE A 408 -13.80 41.61 30.30
N ALA A 409 -13.77 42.16 31.51
CA ALA A 409 -13.61 43.58 31.78
C ALA A 409 -12.51 43.76 32.81
N THR A 410 -11.69 44.78 32.64
CA THR A 410 -10.64 45.17 33.59
C THR A 410 -10.90 46.57 34.09
N ALA A 411 -10.63 46.80 35.38
CA ALA A 411 -10.68 48.11 36.01
C ALA A 411 -9.36 48.34 36.74
N THR A 412 -8.78 49.53 36.58
CA THR A 412 -7.50 49.91 37.18
C THR A 412 -7.67 51.17 38.00
N TYR A 413 -7.01 51.18 39.16
CA TYR A 413 -7.01 52.31 40.09
C TYR A 413 -5.56 52.62 40.48
N ALA A 414 -5.21 53.90 40.54
CA ALA A 414 -3.90 54.37 40.97
C ALA A 414 -4.01 55.00 42.36
N LYS A 415 -3.13 54.60 43.28
CA LYS A 415 -3.10 55.11 44.67
C LYS A 415 -2.72 56.60 44.72
N GLU A 416 -1.76 57.03 43.89
CA GLU A 416 -1.34 58.43 43.74
C GLU A 416 -0.98 58.71 42.26
N GLY A 417 -1.38 59.86 41.73
CA GLY A 417 -1.12 60.24 40.33
C GLY A 417 -2.02 59.54 39.29
N LYS A 418 -1.51 59.35 38.07
CA LYS A 418 -2.25 58.75 36.93
C LYS A 418 -1.84 57.32 36.57
N ILE A 419 -0.82 56.76 37.21
CA ILE A 419 -0.21 55.46 36.83
C ILE A 419 -0.31 54.51 38.01
N SER A 420 -0.97 53.36 37.79
CA SER A 420 -1.00 52.27 38.77
C SER A 420 0.28 51.44 38.67
N GLY A 421 0.78 50.97 39.82
CA GLY A 421 1.90 50.03 39.89
C GLY A 421 1.52 48.61 39.44
N ASP A 422 0.22 48.32 39.38
CA ASP A 422 -0.31 47.01 39.02
C ASP A 422 -0.55 46.91 37.52
N SER A 423 -0.12 45.80 36.92
CA SER A 423 -0.35 45.49 35.51
C SER A 423 -1.20 44.24 35.36
N CYS A 424 -2.18 44.28 34.46
CA CYS A 424 -2.99 43.12 34.09
C CYS A 424 -2.95 42.87 32.58
N LEU A 425 -2.97 41.60 32.17
CA LEU A 425 -3.04 41.17 30.78
C LEU A 425 -4.07 40.06 30.64
N CYS A 426 -5.02 40.30 29.75
CA CYS A 426 -6.08 39.36 29.40
C CYS A 426 -6.03 39.09 27.91
N THR A 427 -5.36 38.01 27.49
CA THR A 427 -5.16 37.71 26.06
C THR A 427 -5.31 36.22 25.76
N PRO A 428 -5.80 35.84 24.57
CA PRO A 428 -5.78 34.45 24.13
C PRO A 428 -4.34 34.01 23.83
N ILE A 429 -3.91 32.86 24.35
CA ILE A 429 -2.61 32.26 24.02
C ILE A 429 -2.73 31.47 22.71
N ASP A 430 -3.78 30.67 22.59
CA ASP A 430 -4.08 29.84 21.43
C ASP A 430 -5.61 29.73 21.24
N ASN A 431 -6.07 28.88 20.31
CA ASN A 431 -7.51 28.75 20.01
C ASN A 431 -8.35 28.16 21.16
N VAL A 432 -7.72 27.70 22.25
CA VAL A 432 -8.37 26.95 23.34
C VAL A 432 -8.12 27.58 24.71
N ASN A 433 -6.96 28.19 24.92
CA ASN A 433 -6.47 28.68 26.20
C ASN A 433 -6.44 30.20 26.22
N PHE A 434 -6.94 30.77 27.30
CA PHE A 434 -6.98 32.21 27.55
C PHE A 434 -6.13 32.52 28.80
N LEU A 435 -5.25 33.52 28.71
CA LEU A 435 -4.42 33.96 29.82
C LEU A 435 -5.04 35.17 30.50
N ILE A 436 -5.16 35.10 31.82
CA ILE A 436 -5.41 36.25 32.68
C ILE A 436 -4.25 36.29 33.66
N ALA A 437 -3.45 37.35 33.58
CA ALA A 437 -2.30 37.57 34.45
C ALA A 437 -2.41 38.94 35.11
N LEU A 438 -2.05 39.01 36.40
CA LEU A 438 -2.02 40.24 37.18
C LEU A 438 -0.75 40.24 38.02
N SER A 439 -0.01 41.34 37.96
CA SER A 439 1.25 41.53 38.70
C SER A 439 1.18 42.83 39.47
N ASP A 440 1.47 42.74 40.76
CA ASP A 440 1.68 43.88 41.65
C ASP A 440 3.16 44.30 41.54
N GLY A 441 3.40 45.58 41.30
CA GLY A 441 4.74 46.15 41.23
C GLY A 441 5.18 46.66 42.60
N MET A 442 6.33 46.21 43.09
CA MET A 442 6.86 46.70 44.37
C MET A 442 7.28 48.18 44.28
N GLY A 443 6.45 49.09 44.77
CA GLY A 443 6.76 50.51 44.87
C GLY A 443 5.57 51.41 44.55
N GLN A 444 5.86 52.65 44.13
CA GLN A 444 4.82 53.59 43.69
C GLN A 444 5.22 54.29 42.39
N GLY A 445 4.22 54.54 41.54
CA GLY A 445 4.38 55.27 40.29
C GLY A 445 5.00 54.44 39.16
N LEU A 446 5.69 55.14 38.26
CA LEU A 446 6.09 54.64 36.94
C LEU A 446 7.05 53.43 36.99
N ARG A 447 7.95 53.36 37.98
CA ARG A 447 8.91 52.25 38.10
C ARG A 447 8.22 50.93 38.48
N ALA A 448 7.27 50.97 39.41
CA ALA A 448 6.47 49.80 39.78
C ALA A 448 5.64 49.30 38.58
N ALA A 449 5.10 50.23 37.79
CA ALA A 449 4.35 49.92 36.58
C ALA A 449 5.23 49.26 35.49
N GLU A 450 6.46 49.73 35.29
CA GLU A 450 7.39 49.11 34.33
C GLU A 450 7.78 47.69 34.73
N GLU A 451 8.05 47.46 36.02
CA GLU A 451 8.40 46.13 36.55
C GLU A 451 7.23 45.14 36.43
N SER A 452 6.03 45.55 36.83
CA SER A 452 4.84 44.70 36.72
C SER A 452 4.47 44.42 35.26
N ASN A 453 4.60 45.41 34.38
CA ASN A 453 4.30 45.25 32.94
C ASN A 453 5.34 44.35 32.25
N LEU A 454 6.63 44.50 32.57
CA LEU A 454 7.68 43.62 32.06
C LEU A 454 7.45 42.16 32.48
N THR A 455 7.04 41.95 33.74
CA THR A 455 6.76 40.62 34.29
C THR A 455 5.61 39.95 33.54
N VAL A 456 4.49 40.65 33.36
CA VAL A 456 3.31 40.11 32.68
C VAL A 456 3.57 39.82 31.20
N ASN A 457 4.32 40.69 30.50
CA ASN A 457 4.69 40.46 29.11
C ASN A 457 5.69 39.31 28.93
N THR A 458 6.65 39.17 29.85
CA THR A 458 7.61 38.06 29.82
C THR A 458 6.88 36.73 30.04
N LEU A 459 5.96 36.67 30.99
CA LEU A 459 5.11 35.51 31.23
C LEU A 459 4.28 35.16 29.98
N TYR A 460 3.64 36.15 29.35
CA TYR A 460 2.89 35.93 28.12
C TYR A 460 3.77 35.37 26.99
N ASN A 461 4.98 35.90 26.81
CA ASN A 461 5.90 35.43 25.77
C ASN A 461 6.39 34.00 26.04
N LEU A 462 6.65 33.63 27.29
CA LEU A 462 7.01 32.26 27.67
C LEU A 462 5.85 31.28 27.43
N MET A 463 4.63 31.67 27.84
CA MET A 463 3.42 30.86 27.62
C MET A 463 3.13 30.67 26.12
N LYS A 464 3.30 31.73 25.32
CA LYS A 464 3.14 31.66 23.86
C LYS A 464 4.20 30.79 23.19
N ALA A 465 5.40 30.69 23.77
CA ALA A 465 6.45 29.79 23.31
C ALA A 465 6.25 28.33 23.76
N GLY A 466 5.23 28.03 24.58
CA GLY A 466 4.87 26.67 24.99
C GLY A 466 5.67 26.11 26.19
N PHE A 467 6.18 27.00 27.05
CA PHE A 467 6.84 26.65 28.31
C PHE A 467 5.89 26.12 29.37
#